data_AF-A0AAN8RRU6-F1
#
_entry.id   AF-A0AAN8RRU6-F1
#
_cell.length_a   1.000
_cell.length_b   1.000
_cell.length_c   1.000
_cell.angle_alpha   90.00
_cell.angle_beta   90.00
_cell.angle_gamma   90.00
#
_symmetry.space_group_name_H-M   'P 1'
#
loop_
_entity.id
_entity.type
_entity.pdbx_description
1 polymer ?
#
loop_
_entity_poly.entity_id
_entity_poly.type
_entity_poly.pdbx_seq_one_letter_code
_entity_poly.pdbx_strand_id
1 'polypeptide(L)'
;MPLTPLKAAFLLALHATSTFASPVPNPKPNPLSIPGSLIPSIPVPGVNEIINNLAPPIPILRLPTPPIKSPPFTPSNLKPKKVGYFWTGPGNIQYADFLAVYSLDDDTFGTFITLVDVPTSGNEPHHLNVAKDGKTLVGTGLLSLLKTQDVEYFFDISDPYNPVFRNSGRAILSSIGDEIVAKPDGGFFITHMGSAAGTDLGRLTEWNAQGKLIGEFPALTDLSSTINILANQFSPHGLSIDFDKNIILTSDFVVPLSTLKPSLGIQKADTLRLWNLATRSIISTITIPGGGGIQDVKFIPGNKDSAAIATAVELGQVWIIYPFKHRADGTQGTAELLFDLGPRAKGVVAIYTDFSANGRFLYLSLTTANHIAVLDLKDLKKPVRLDNPNEQQPVIGVHSLRVTPDQKNLVALGYFVQQGDIGLINTPADYKVHYVDILPNGSLSFNRTIPFQTEFANRGGGKPHFSVIADLTDPKNPKFNSY
;
A
#
# COMPACT_ATOMS: atom_id res chain seq x y z
N MET A 1 -14.69 33.64 43.23
CA MET A 1 -13.22 33.64 43.46
C MET A 1 -12.60 32.66 42.48
N PRO A 2 -11.50 33.02 41.79
CA PRO A 2 -10.87 32.15 40.80
C PRO A 2 -9.95 31.12 41.45
N LEU A 3 -9.88 29.90 40.87
CA LEU A 3 -8.89 28.90 41.23
C LEU A 3 -7.71 28.96 40.25
N THR A 4 -6.50 28.87 40.80
CA THR A 4 -5.22 29.22 40.15
C THR A 4 -4.59 28.07 39.36
N PRO A 5 -3.69 28.36 38.40
CA PRO A 5 -3.15 27.36 37.48
C PRO A 5 -2.00 26.56 38.12
N LEU A 6 -2.30 25.35 38.62
CA LEU A 6 -1.25 24.43 39.13
C LEU A 6 -1.54 22.94 38.84
N LYS A 7 -1.94 22.62 37.61
CA LYS A 7 -1.99 21.23 37.08
C LYS A 7 -1.44 21.08 35.64
N ALA A 8 -0.62 22.03 35.18
CA ALA A 8 0.00 22.00 33.85
C ALA A 8 1.51 21.69 33.86
N ALA A 9 2.10 21.38 35.02
CA ALA A 9 3.55 21.34 35.23
C ALA A 9 4.07 20.00 35.79
N PHE A 10 3.52 18.86 35.34
CA PHE A 10 3.96 17.53 35.79
C PHE A 10 4.29 16.52 34.67
N LEU A 11 4.53 17.02 33.45
CA LEU A 11 4.93 16.24 32.28
C LEU A 11 6.24 16.72 31.64
N LEU A 12 7.01 17.56 32.35
CA LEU A 12 8.20 18.25 31.82
C LEU A 12 9.44 18.10 32.73
N ALA A 13 9.68 16.91 33.29
CA ALA A 13 10.81 16.69 34.20
C ALA A 13 11.36 15.25 34.16
N LEU A 14 11.85 14.79 33.01
CA LEU A 14 12.69 13.58 32.93
C LEU A 14 13.58 13.57 31.66
N HIS A 15 14.41 14.61 31.50
CA HIS A 15 15.48 14.69 30.50
C HIS A 15 16.67 15.49 31.07
N ALA A 16 17.60 14.82 31.76
CA ALA A 16 18.98 15.26 31.94
C ALA A 16 19.83 14.16 32.61
N THR A 17 20.72 13.52 31.84
CA THR A 17 22.12 13.19 32.21
C THR A 17 22.79 12.54 30.99
N SER A 18 24.09 12.78 30.81
CA SER A 18 24.75 12.66 29.51
C SER A 18 26.15 12.03 29.60
N THR A 19 26.45 11.16 28.62
CA THR A 19 27.80 10.81 28.09
C THR A 19 28.80 10.14 29.05
N PHE A 20 29.75 9.30 28.62
CA PHE A 20 30.35 9.04 27.29
C PHE A 20 30.25 7.52 26.93
N ALA A 21 30.85 6.90 25.90
CA ALA A 21 31.88 7.29 24.92
C ALA A 21 31.72 6.55 23.55
N SER A 22 32.82 6.26 22.86
CA SER A 22 32.97 5.63 21.53
C SER A 22 32.89 4.08 21.51
N PRO A 23 32.81 3.42 20.33
CA PRO A 23 32.66 3.95 18.95
C PRO A 23 31.38 3.47 18.22
N VAL A 24 30.93 4.25 17.23
CA VAL A 24 29.88 3.96 16.21
C VAL A 24 28.71 3.07 16.68
N PRO A 25 27.67 3.64 17.33
CA PRO A 25 26.43 2.92 17.59
C PRO A 25 25.62 2.75 16.29
N ASN A 26 25.00 1.58 16.12
CA ASN A 26 23.88 1.39 15.18
C ASN A 26 22.82 2.50 15.38
N PRO A 27 22.13 2.94 14.31
CA PRO A 27 21.06 3.94 14.44
C PRO A 27 20.04 3.48 15.49
N LYS A 28 19.83 4.32 16.51
CA LYS A 28 18.86 4.01 17.58
C LYS A 28 17.48 3.80 16.95
N PRO A 29 16.70 2.79 17.40
CA PRO A 29 15.30 2.67 17.01
C PRO A 29 14.53 3.96 17.28
N ASN A 30 13.48 4.19 16.50
CA ASN A 30 12.50 5.23 16.81
C ASN A 30 12.01 5.00 18.25
N PRO A 31 12.02 5.99 19.18
CA PRO A 31 11.63 5.77 20.58
C PRO A 31 10.20 5.24 20.78
N LEU A 32 9.40 5.18 19.70
CA LEU A 32 8.04 4.65 19.66
C LEU A 32 7.91 3.27 18.98
N SER A 33 8.96 2.75 18.32
CA SER A 33 8.92 1.37 17.78
C SER A 33 9.00 0.38 18.93
N ILE A 34 7.95 -0.43 19.11
CA ILE A 34 8.03 -1.59 19.99
C ILE A 34 8.88 -2.62 19.22
N PRO A 35 10.03 -3.09 19.75
CA PRO A 35 10.80 -4.12 19.08
C PRO A 35 9.90 -5.34 18.87
N GLY A 36 9.89 -5.90 17.65
CA GLY A 36 8.74 -6.58 17.02
C GLY A 36 7.87 -7.55 17.86
N SER A 37 8.39 -8.13 18.94
CA SER A 37 7.61 -8.88 19.93
C SER A 37 7.80 -8.34 21.34
N LEU A 38 6.70 -8.24 22.11
CA LEU A 38 6.75 -7.96 23.55
C LEU A 38 7.31 -9.16 24.36
N ILE A 39 7.40 -10.33 23.74
CA ILE A 39 7.96 -11.56 24.31
C ILE A 39 9.36 -11.73 23.71
N PRO A 40 10.43 -11.90 24.49
CA PRO A 40 11.76 -12.12 23.93
C PRO A 40 11.81 -13.34 23.00
N SER A 41 12.46 -13.20 21.85
CA SER A 41 12.77 -14.35 21.01
C SER A 41 13.81 -15.23 21.71
N ILE A 42 13.59 -16.54 21.71
CA ILE A 42 14.52 -17.50 22.30
C ILE A 42 15.27 -18.16 21.14
N PRO A 43 16.61 -18.09 21.05
CA PRO A 43 17.39 -18.60 19.92
C PRO A 43 17.57 -20.13 19.96
N VAL A 44 16.50 -20.84 20.31
CA VAL A 44 16.42 -22.31 20.35
C VAL A 44 15.35 -22.72 19.33
N PRO A 45 15.67 -23.57 18.33
CA PRO A 45 14.70 -24.05 17.35
C PRO A 45 13.43 -24.63 17.99
N GLY A 46 12.27 -24.38 17.39
CA GLY A 46 10.96 -24.81 17.92
C GLY A 46 10.40 -24.02 19.10
N VAL A 47 11.19 -23.22 19.84
CA VAL A 47 10.65 -22.51 21.02
C VAL A 47 9.70 -21.38 20.62
N ASN A 48 9.95 -20.66 19.52
CA ASN A 48 9.00 -19.67 19.01
C ASN A 48 7.68 -20.32 18.55
N GLU A 49 7.71 -21.54 18.00
CA GLU A 49 6.50 -22.28 17.62
C GLU A 49 5.65 -22.62 18.86
N ILE A 50 6.30 -23.09 19.94
CA ILE A 50 5.63 -23.38 21.22
C ILE A 50 4.98 -22.11 21.79
N ILE A 51 5.69 -20.98 21.81
CA ILE A 51 5.13 -19.69 22.29
C ILE A 51 3.92 -19.27 21.45
N ASN A 52 4.00 -19.39 20.12
CA ASN A 52 2.88 -19.05 19.23
C ASN A 52 1.67 -19.97 19.42
N ASN A 53 1.88 -21.26 19.70
CA ASN A 53 0.80 -22.24 19.90
C ASN A 53 0.16 -22.17 21.30
N LEU A 54 0.87 -21.63 22.30
CA LEU A 54 0.35 -21.40 23.65
C LEU A 54 -0.29 -20.02 23.85
N ALA A 55 -0.19 -19.13 22.84
CA ALA A 55 -0.79 -17.81 22.89
C ALA A 55 -2.34 -17.91 22.89
N PRO A 56 -3.05 -17.45 23.93
CA PRO A 56 -4.52 -17.52 23.97
C PRO A 56 -5.14 -16.68 22.84
N PRO A 57 -6.24 -17.14 22.23
CA PRO A 57 -6.97 -16.36 21.25
C PRO A 57 -7.61 -15.13 21.91
N ILE A 58 -7.36 -13.96 21.34
CA ILE A 58 -7.98 -12.69 21.72
C ILE A 58 -8.84 -12.24 20.51
N PRO A 59 -10.04 -11.65 20.70
CA PRO A 59 -11.04 -11.56 19.61
C PRO A 59 -10.65 -10.70 18.40
N ILE A 60 -9.78 -9.69 18.57
CA ILE A 60 -9.37 -8.76 17.51
C ILE A 60 -7.86 -8.48 17.62
N LEU A 61 -7.43 -7.95 18.77
CA LEU A 61 -6.01 -7.87 19.10
C LEU A 61 -5.41 -9.26 19.16
N ARG A 62 -4.12 -9.37 18.88
CA ARG A 62 -3.33 -10.61 18.88
C ARG A 62 -2.10 -10.37 19.74
N LEU A 63 -1.63 -11.41 20.44
CA LEU A 63 -0.37 -11.29 21.18
C LEU A 63 0.79 -11.06 20.20
N PRO A 64 1.64 -10.04 20.40
CA PRO A 64 2.84 -9.83 19.59
C PRO A 64 3.90 -10.84 20.00
N THR A 65 3.80 -12.04 19.44
CA THR A 65 4.76 -13.15 19.56
C THR A 65 5.95 -12.97 18.61
N PRO A 66 7.11 -13.61 18.89
CA PRO A 66 8.21 -13.63 17.94
C PRO A 66 7.82 -14.39 16.67
N PRO A 67 8.27 -13.97 15.48
CA PRO A 67 8.04 -14.72 14.26
C PRO A 67 8.79 -16.05 14.29
N ILE A 68 8.22 -17.06 13.63
CA ILE A 68 8.98 -18.21 13.13
C ILE A 68 9.75 -17.72 11.90
N LYS A 69 11.06 -17.94 11.84
CA LYS A 69 11.86 -17.52 10.68
C LYS A 69 11.52 -18.36 9.44
N SER A 70 11.76 -17.80 8.26
CA SER A 70 11.77 -18.58 7.02
C SER A 70 12.63 -19.85 7.16
N PRO A 71 12.14 -21.01 6.70
CA PRO A 71 13.00 -22.18 6.54
C PRO A 71 14.22 -21.87 5.65
N PRO A 72 15.38 -22.53 5.89
CA PRO A 72 16.57 -22.32 5.07
C PRO A 72 16.30 -22.52 3.58
N PHE A 73 16.85 -21.64 2.76
CA PHE A 73 16.79 -21.68 1.30
C PHE A 73 18.18 -21.38 0.72
N THR A 74 18.38 -21.72 -0.54
CA THR A 74 19.60 -21.39 -1.29
C THR A 74 19.29 -20.21 -2.22
N PRO A 75 19.89 -19.02 -2.03
CA PRO A 75 19.76 -17.92 -2.98
C PRO A 75 20.31 -18.29 -4.35
N SER A 76 19.70 -17.75 -5.40
CA SER A 76 20.18 -17.90 -6.78
C SER A 76 21.30 -16.90 -7.08
N ASN A 77 22.29 -17.33 -7.87
CA ASN A 77 23.32 -16.46 -8.42
C ASN A 77 22.88 -15.74 -9.72
N LEU A 78 21.63 -15.92 -10.15
CA LEU A 78 21.09 -15.26 -11.34
C LEU A 78 21.06 -13.74 -11.17
N LYS A 79 21.44 -13.04 -12.24
CA LYS A 79 21.36 -11.57 -12.35
C LYS A 79 20.54 -11.18 -13.57
N PRO A 80 19.21 -11.39 -13.55
CA PRO A 80 18.35 -11.02 -14.66
C PRO A 80 18.29 -9.50 -14.84
N LYS A 81 17.88 -9.08 -16.03
CA LYS A 81 17.62 -7.68 -16.37
C LYS A 81 16.29 -7.24 -15.79
N LYS A 82 15.26 -8.09 -15.76
CA LYS A 82 13.99 -7.80 -15.09
C LYS A 82 13.87 -8.53 -13.76
N VAL A 83 13.62 -7.77 -12.69
CA VAL A 83 13.42 -8.29 -11.33
C VAL A 83 12.06 -7.86 -10.82
N GLY A 84 11.32 -8.79 -10.21
CA GLY A 84 10.12 -8.48 -9.43
C GLY A 84 10.40 -8.64 -7.94
N TYR A 85 10.09 -7.60 -7.16
CA TYR A 85 10.02 -7.64 -5.70
C TYR A 85 8.56 -7.79 -5.30
N PHE A 86 8.25 -8.75 -4.44
CA PHE A 86 6.88 -9.10 -4.06
C PHE A 86 6.73 -9.07 -2.54
N TRP A 87 5.91 -8.16 -2.02
CA TRP A 87 5.63 -8.03 -0.60
C TRP A 87 4.57 -9.06 -0.19
N THR A 88 4.97 -10.00 0.68
CA THR A 88 4.34 -11.32 0.76
C THR A 88 4.11 -11.77 2.19
N GLY A 89 2.85 -12.06 2.53
CA GLY A 89 2.48 -12.73 3.78
C GLY A 89 2.60 -14.27 3.65
N PRO A 90 3.00 -15.00 4.69
CA PRO A 90 2.92 -16.46 4.70
C PRO A 90 1.48 -16.94 4.88
N GLY A 91 1.18 -18.16 4.43
CA GLY A 91 -0.12 -18.80 4.67
C GLY A 91 -0.38 -19.07 6.15
N ASN A 92 0.67 -19.38 6.92
CA ASN A 92 0.64 -19.41 8.38
C ASN A 92 1.23 -18.12 8.98
N ILE A 93 0.37 -17.28 9.54
CA ILE A 93 0.66 -15.97 10.16
C ILE A 93 1.62 -15.99 11.38
N GLN A 94 2.12 -17.15 11.78
CA GLN A 94 3.19 -17.29 12.77
C GLN A 94 4.58 -17.05 12.15
N TYR A 95 4.76 -17.39 10.86
CA TYR A 95 6.01 -17.13 10.13
C TYR A 95 6.21 -15.64 9.87
N ALA A 96 7.47 -15.22 9.77
CA ALA A 96 7.83 -13.88 9.35
C ALA A 96 7.16 -13.53 8.01
N ASP A 97 6.68 -12.30 7.91
CA ASP A 97 6.35 -11.71 6.61
C ASP A 97 7.65 -11.43 5.84
N PHE A 98 7.60 -11.42 4.51
CA PHE A 98 8.83 -11.41 3.70
C PHE A 98 8.68 -10.68 2.36
N LEU A 99 9.80 -10.10 1.93
CA LEU A 99 9.98 -9.64 0.56
C LEU A 99 10.58 -10.78 -0.27
N ALA A 100 9.89 -11.23 -1.31
CA ALA A 100 10.39 -12.25 -2.24
C ALA A 100 10.89 -11.60 -3.54
N VAL A 101 11.96 -12.14 -4.12
CA VAL A 101 12.60 -11.64 -5.33
C VAL A 101 12.62 -12.72 -6.41
N TYR A 102 12.14 -12.40 -7.61
CA TYR A 102 12.06 -13.32 -8.75
C TYR A 102 12.59 -12.70 -10.03
N SER A 103 13.10 -13.55 -10.93
CA SER A 103 13.40 -13.16 -12.32
C SER A 103 12.10 -13.00 -13.12
N LEU A 104 12.05 -11.95 -13.94
CA LEU A 104 10.99 -11.66 -14.90
C LEU A 104 11.53 -11.54 -16.34
N ASP A 105 12.78 -11.94 -16.59
CA ASP A 105 13.31 -12.09 -17.96
C ASP A 105 12.65 -13.28 -18.67
N ASP A 106 12.48 -13.20 -19.99
CA ASP A 106 11.74 -14.23 -20.75
C ASP A 106 12.39 -15.63 -20.71
N ASP A 107 13.71 -15.71 -20.50
CA ASP A 107 14.49 -16.96 -20.47
C ASP A 107 14.62 -17.60 -19.08
N THR A 108 14.39 -16.83 -18.01
CA THR A 108 14.53 -17.25 -16.61
C THR A 108 13.27 -16.94 -15.78
N PHE A 109 12.16 -16.60 -16.46
CA PHE A 109 10.90 -16.16 -15.86
C PHE A 109 10.46 -17.09 -14.72
N GLY A 110 10.08 -16.48 -13.59
CA GLY A 110 9.56 -17.21 -12.44
C GLY A 110 10.63 -17.95 -11.62
N THR A 111 11.92 -17.82 -11.97
CA THR A 111 12.99 -18.34 -11.12
C THR A 111 13.11 -17.50 -9.85
N PHE A 112 12.95 -18.14 -8.69
CA PHE A 112 13.20 -17.54 -7.39
C PHE A 112 14.68 -17.12 -7.25
N ILE A 113 14.91 -15.90 -6.76
CA ILE A 113 16.25 -15.34 -6.53
C ILE A 113 16.59 -15.40 -5.04
N THR A 114 15.80 -14.72 -4.20
CA THR A 114 16.02 -14.67 -2.76
C THR A 114 14.76 -14.20 -2.04
N LEU A 115 14.77 -14.28 -0.70
CA LEU A 115 13.76 -13.65 0.15
C LEU A 115 14.41 -12.99 1.37
N VAL A 116 13.68 -12.03 1.97
CA VAL A 116 14.09 -11.28 3.15
C VAL A 116 12.95 -11.25 4.15
N ASP A 117 13.15 -11.88 5.32
CA ASP A 117 12.23 -11.79 6.46
C ASP A 117 12.26 -10.39 7.10
N VAL A 118 11.10 -9.91 7.56
CA VAL A 118 11.01 -8.80 8.53
C VAL A 118 10.94 -9.34 9.97
N PRO A 119 11.21 -8.53 11.02
CA PRO A 119 11.29 -9.03 12.40
C PRO A 119 9.92 -9.30 13.07
N THR A 120 8.85 -9.35 12.29
CA THR A 120 7.44 -9.45 12.73
C THR A 120 6.67 -10.44 11.83
N SER A 121 5.47 -10.83 12.26
CA SER A 121 4.62 -11.82 11.56
C SER A 121 3.15 -11.48 11.63
N GLY A 122 2.39 -11.76 10.56
CA GLY A 122 0.96 -11.51 10.52
C GLY A 122 0.62 -10.02 10.45
N ASN A 123 1.52 -9.23 9.86
CA ASN A 123 1.33 -7.81 9.55
C ASN A 123 0.31 -7.61 8.43
N GLU A 124 -0.02 -8.66 7.67
CA GLU A 124 -0.72 -8.61 6.38
C GLU A 124 -0.03 -7.62 5.43
N PRO A 125 1.12 -8.02 4.84
CA PRO A 125 1.79 -7.27 3.78
C PRO A 125 0.81 -6.70 2.77
N HIS A 126 0.78 -5.37 2.68
CA HIS A 126 -0.12 -4.63 1.81
C HIS A 126 0.72 -3.98 0.71
N HIS A 127 0.79 -2.65 0.61
CA HIS A 127 1.40 -1.97 -0.52
C HIS A 127 2.94 -1.97 -0.47
N LEU A 128 3.57 -1.75 -1.63
CA LEU A 128 5.02 -1.69 -1.82
C LEU A 128 5.37 -0.63 -2.86
N ASN A 129 6.35 0.24 -2.56
CA ASN A 129 6.91 1.17 -3.54
C ASN A 129 8.42 1.43 -3.31
N VAL A 130 9.07 2.10 -4.26
CA VAL A 130 10.52 2.35 -4.31
C VAL A 130 10.84 3.84 -4.26
N ALA A 131 11.90 4.22 -3.55
CA ALA A 131 12.42 5.58 -3.55
C ALA A 131 12.88 5.99 -4.96
N LYS A 132 12.82 7.29 -5.29
CA LYS A 132 13.20 7.81 -6.62
C LYS A 132 14.69 7.56 -6.98
N ASP A 133 15.54 7.23 -6.00
CA ASP A 133 16.95 6.85 -6.23
C ASP A 133 17.17 5.36 -6.55
N GLY A 134 16.12 4.54 -6.49
CA GLY A 134 16.15 3.11 -6.77
C GLY A 134 16.83 2.25 -5.69
N LYS A 135 17.10 2.78 -4.49
CA LYS A 135 17.89 2.08 -3.44
C LYS A 135 17.12 1.67 -2.19
N THR A 136 15.92 2.20 -1.99
CA THR A 136 15.08 1.84 -0.83
C THR A 136 13.70 1.41 -1.30
N LEU A 137 13.24 0.23 -0.86
CA LEU A 137 11.82 -0.11 -0.87
C LEU A 137 11.20 0.25 0.48
N VAL A 138 9.92 0.60 0.46
CA VAL A 138 9.06 0.59 1.65
C VAL A 138 7.79 -0.21 1.37
N GLY A 139 7.44 -1.11 2.28
CA GLY A 139 6.18 -1.85 2.28
C GLY A 139 5.37 -1.57 3.53
N THR A 140 4.04 -1.62 3.44
CA THR A 140 3.12 -1.43 4.57
C THR A 140 2.51 -2.75 5.06
N GLY A 141 2.10 -2.83 6.32
CA GLY A 141 1.36 -3.97 6.86
C GLY A 141 -0.04 -3.57 7.35
N LEU A 142 -1.08 -4.01 6.64
CA LEU A 142 -2.49 -3.64 6.87
C LEU A 142 -2.98 -4.02 8.27
N LEU A 143 -2.57 -5.18 8.80
CA LEU A 143 -3.04 -5.73 10.06
C LEU A 143 -1.99 -5.70 11.19
N SER A 144 -0.85 -5.03 10.98
CA SER A 144 0.21 -4.83 12.02
C SER A 144 -0.34 -4.24 13.32
N LEU A 145 -1.38 -3.40 13.21
CA LEU A 145 -2.15 -2.86 14.34
C LEU A 145 -2.63 -3.94 15.31
N LEU A 146 -3.05 -5.11 14.81
CA LEU A 146 -3.63 -6.17 15.65
C LEU A 146 -2.61 -6.70 16.67
N LYS A 147 -1.31 -6.65 16.34
CA LYS A 147 -0.20 -6.98 17.25
C LYS A 147 0.46 -5.72 17.85
N THR A 148 -0.06 -4.52 17.60
CA THR A 148 0.53 -3.22 17.98
C THR A 148 1.96 -3.01 17.45
N GLN A 149 2.28 -3.61 16.30
CA GLN A 149 3.62 -3.62 15.70
C GLN A 149 3.88 -2.34 14.86
N ASP A 150 5.10 -2.25 14.32
CA ASP A 150 5.44 -1.28 13.28
C ASP A 150 4.62 -1.56 12.01
N VAL A 151 4.35 -0.51 11.23
CA VAL A 151 3.46 -0.55 10.04
C VAL A 151 4.28 -0.42 8.74
N GLU A 152 5.34 0.39 8.74
CA GLU A 152 6.21 0.63 7.60
C GLU A 152 7.51 -0.20 7.70
N TYR A 153 7.86 -0.90 6.63
CA TYR A 153 9.02 -1.81 6.55
C TYR A 153 9.94 -1.38 5.41
N PHE A 154 11.17 -0.97 5.75
CA PHE A 154 12.15 -0.44 4.80
C PHE A 154 13.23 -1.47 4.46
N PHE A 155 13.52 -1.61 3.16
CA PHE A 155 14.55 -2.51 2.64
C PHE A 155 15.59 -1.71 1.84
N ASP A 156 16.86 -1.99 2.06
CA ASP A 156 17.94 -1.54 1.17
C ASP A 156 17.98 -2.50 -0.04
N ILE A 157 17.95 -1.93 -1.25
CA ILE A 157 18.02 -2.66 -2.53
C ILE A 157 19.20 -2.18 -3.40
N SER A 158 20.23 -1.59 -2.77
CA SER A 158 21.45 -1.16 -3.45
C SER A 158 22.19 -2.32 -4.17
N ASP A 159 22.03 -3.55 -3.70
CA ASP A 159 22.13 -4.76 -4.55
C ASP A 159 20.70 -5.24 -4.87
N PRO A 160 20.22 -5.10 -6.12
CA PRO A 160 18.85 -5.46 -6.48
C PRO A 160 18.57 -6.97 -6.43
N TYR A 161 19.61 -7.81 -6.36
CA TYR A 161 19.47 -9.26 -6.28
C TYR A 161 19.56 -9.77 -4.84
N ASN A 162 20.08 -8.96 -3.91
CA ASN A 162 20.26 -9.30 -2.50
C ASN A 162 19.76 -8.16 -1.59
N PRO A 163 18.45 -7.85 -1.60
CA PRO A 163 17.88 -6.86 -0.70
C PRO A 163 18.12 -7.21 0.78
N VAL A 164 18.12 -6.20 1.64
CA VAL A 164 18.35 -6.34 3.08
C VAL A 164 17.28 -5.55 3.85
N PHE A 165 16.65 -6.17 4.85
CA PHE A 165 15.76 -5.46 5.76
C PHE A 165 16.59 -4.44 6.57
N ARG A 166 16.23 -3.16 6.46
CA ARG A 166 16.98 -2.05 7.04
C ARG A 166 16.43 -1.63 8.39
N ASN A 167 15.15 -1.29 8.43
CA ASN A 167 14.45 -0.83 9.63
C ASN A 167 12.93 -0.87 9.42
N SER A 168 12.18 -0.74 10.50
CA SER A 168 10.72 -0.52 10.48
C SER A 168 10.36 0.75 11.25
N GLY A 169 9.08 1.16 11.18
CA GLY A 169 8.54 2.27 11.95
C GLY A 169 7.02 2.27 12.00
N ARG A 170 6.46 3.23 12.76
CA ARG A 170 5.03 3.54 12.80
C ARG A 170 4.77 5.01 13.08
N ALA A 171 3.59 5.45 12.67
CA ALA A 171 2.96 6.70 13.09
C ALA A 171 2.44 6.65 14.55
N ILE A 172 2.06 7.80 15.11
CA ILE A 172 1.56 7.95 16.48
C ILE A 172 0.03 8.06 16.52
N LEU A 173 -0.56 8.83 15.60
CA LEU A 173 -1.99 9.12 15.56
C LEU A 173 -2.74 8.21 14.59
N SER A 174 -2.04 7.59 13.63
CA SER A 174 -2.60 6.71 12.60
C SER A 174 -1.98 5.32 12.55
N SER A 175 -2.64 4.41 11.83
CA SER A 175 -2.15 3.06 11.52
C SER A 175 -2.79 2.57 10.21
N ILE A 176 -2.44 1.36 9.77
CA ILE A 176 -3.03 0.74 8.56
C ILE A 176 -2.61 1.53 7.32
N GLY A 177 -1.30 1.49 7.05
CA GLY A 177 -0.66 2.13 5.90
C GLY A 177 -1.07 1.46 4.59
N ASP A 178 -1.39 2.28 3.60
CA ASP A 178 -1.89 1.89 2.29
C ASP A 178 -0.97 2.47 1.20
N GLU A 179 -1.46 3.31 0.27
CA GLU A 179 -0.65 3.82 -0.82
C GLU A 179 0.56 4.66 -0.43
N ILE A 180 1.59 4.53 -1.26
CA ILE A 180 2.93 5.07 -1.05
C ILE A 180 3.34 5.85 -2.29
N VAL A 181 3.75 7.11 -2.13
CA VAL A 181 4.37 7.92 -3.19
C VAL A 181 5.77 8.36 -2.76
N ALA A 182 6.76 8.05 -3.60
CA ALA A 182 8.15 8.41 -3.35
C ALA A 182 8.42 9.89 -3.61
N LYS A 183 9.16 10.53 -2.71
CA LYS A 183 9.50 11.95 -2.76
C LYS A 183 10.73 12.23 -3.65
N PRO A 184 10.79 13.38 -4.36
CA PRO A 184 11.97 13.81 -5.13
C PRO A 184 13.24 14.02 -4.28
N ASP A 185 13.10 14.51 -3.04
CA ASP A 185 14.17 14.69 -2.05
C ASP A 185 14.50 13.40 -1.26
N GLY A 186 13.85 12.28 -1.61
CA GLY A 186 13.98 11.00 -0.93
C GLY A 186 13.02 10.83 0.26
N GLY A 187 12.72 9.57 0.58
CA GLY A 187 11.63 9.24 1.48
C GLY A 187 10.27 9.18 0.76
N PHE A 188 9.19 9.22 1.53
CA PHE A 188 7.86 8.83 1.06
C PHE A 188 6.74 9.65 1.71
N PHE A 189 5.65 9.81 1.00
CA PHE A 189 4.33 10.06 1.57
C PHE A 189 3.54 8.74 1.58
N ILE A 190 2.83 8.46 2.68
CA ILE A 190 2.06 7.21 2.85
C ILE A 190 0.68 7.55 3.42
N THR A 191 -0.38 7.01 2.85
CA THR A 191 -1.74 7.13 3.40
C THR A 191 -1.97 6.08 4.48
N HIS A 192 -2.64 6.46 5.57
CA HIS A 192 -3.00 5.59 6.68
C HIS A 192 -4.51 5.68 6.86
N MET A 193 -5.23 4.61 6.50
CA MET A 193 -6.71 4.62 6.50
C MET A 193 -7.31 4.79 7.89
N GLY A 194 -6.60 4.37 8.95
CA GLY A 194 -7.11 4.36 10.31
C GLY A 194 -6.33 5.27 11.26
N SER A 195 -6.99 5.65 12.34
CA SER A 195 -6.36 6.12 13.57
C SER A 195 -5.41 5.05 14.14
N ALA A 196 -4.68 5.38 15.20
CA ALA A 196 -3.87 4.40 15.95
C ALA A 196 -4.68 3.24 16.55
N ALA A 197 -6.02 3.27 16.50
CA ALA A 197 -6.93 2.19 16.87
C ALA A 197 -7.70 1.57 15.68
N GLY A 198 -7.36 1.95 14.43
CA GLY A 198 -8.03 1.47 13.22
C GLY A 198 -9.42 2.07 12.95
N THR A 199 -9.85 3.04 13.75
CA THR A 199 -11.09 3.82 13.55
C THR A 199 -10.85 4.99 12.60
N ASP A 200 -11.89 5.74 12.26
CA ASP A 200 -11.73 7.13 11.83
C ASP A 200 -11.07 7.93 12.99
N LEU A 201 -10.17 8.89 12.79
CA LEU A 201 -9.66 9.50 11.56
C LEU A 201 -8.25 8.98 11.20
N GLY A 202 -8.03 8.65 9.93
CA GLY A 202 -6.73 8.32 9.34
C GLY A 202 -5.82 9.54 9.14
N ARG A 203 -4.66 9.36 8.49
CA ARG A 203 -3.67 10.44 8.23
C ARG A 203 -2.95 10.23 6.89
N LEU A 204 -2.41 11.32 6.34
CA LEU A 204 -1.29 11.26 5.41
C LEU A 204 0.01 11.41 6.22
N THR A 205 0.95 10.49 6.08
CA THR A 205 2.22 10.53 6.82
C THR A 205 3.38 10.85 5.87
N GLU A 206 4.39 11.58 6.37
CA GLU A 206 5.59 11.91 5.60
C GLU A 206 6.82 11.30 6.28
N TRP A 207 7.69 10.66 5.49
CA TRP A 207 8.87 9.92 5.93
C TRP A 207 10.11 10.40 5.18
N ASN A 208 11.25 10.45 5.85
CA ASN A 208 12.53 10.76 5.21
C ASN A 208 13.18 9.51 4.58
N ALA A 209 14.26 9.70 3.81
CA ALA A 209 14.99 8.62 3.14
C ALA A 209 15.51 7.53 4.11
N GLN A 210 15.80 7.89 5.37
CA GLN A 210 16.25 6.98 6.41
C GLN A 210 15.10 6.19 7.07
N GLY A 211 13.85 6.36 6.63
CA GLY A 211 12.68 5.68 7.21
C GLY A 211 12.28 6.21 8.57
N LYS A 212 12.52 7.50 8.84
CA LYS A 212 12.04 8.21 10.02
C LYS A 212 10.84 9.10 9.67
N LEU A 213 9.79 9.02 10.48
CA LEU A 213 8.62 9.89 10.41
C LEU A 213 9.02 11.37 10.56
N ILE A 214 8.57 12.19 9.62
CA ILE A 214 8.67 13.65 9.62
C ILE A 214 7.41 14.25 10.26
N GLY A 215 6.22 13.75 9.91
CA GLY A 215 4.95 14.25 10.44
C GLY A 215 3.74 13.45 9.98
N GLU A 216 2.60 13.75 10.59
CA GLU A 216 1.29 13.18 10.31
C GLU A 216 0.31 14.32 10.03
N PHE A 217 -0.45 14.19 8.94
CA PHE A 217 -1.25 15.27 8.36
C PHE A 217 -2.73 14.87 8.22
N PRO A 218 -3.68 15.77 8.53
CA PRO A 218 -3.45 17.16 8.94
C PRO A 218 -2.81 17.27 10.33
N ALA A 219 -1.93 18.26 10.48
CA ALA A 219 -1.31 18.55 11.77
C ALA A 219 -2.36 19.14 12.73
N LEU A 220 -2.25 18.85 14.03
CA LEU A 220 -3.20 19.33 15.05
C LEU A 220 -3.29 20.87 15.15
N THR A 221 -2.31 21.59 14.60
CA THR A 221 -2.30 23.06 14.50
C THR A 221 -3.01 23.61 13.26
N ASP A 222 -3.28 22.78 12.25
CA ASP A 222 -4.12 23.14 11.10
C ASP A 222 -5.60 22.88 11.46
N LEU A 223 -6.19 23.88 12.11
CA LEU A 223 -7.58 23.82 12.55
C LEU A 223 -8.56 23.70 11.37
N SER A 224 -8.27 24.32 10.23
CA SER A 224 -9.06 24.24 9.00
C SER A 224 -9.18 22.81 8.49
N SER A 225 -8.05 22.15 8.27
CA SER A 225 -8.01 20.76 7.81
C SER A 225 -8.51 19.80 8.88
N THR A 226 -8.27 20.09 10.17
CA THR A 226 -8.81 19.30 11.28
C THR A 226 -10.35 19.34 11.33
N ILE A 227 -10.96 20.51 11.12
CA ILE A 227 -12.43 20.66 11.01
C ILE A 227 -12.95 19.94 9.76
N ASN A 228 -12.22 20.01 8.63
CA ASN A 228 -12.59 19.31 7.39
C ASN A 228 -12.71 17.79 7.61
N ILE A 229 -11.69 17.16 8.20
CA ILE A 229 -11.71 15.71 8.46
C ILE A 229 -12.72 15.32 9.55
N LEU A 230 -13.08 16.21 10.47
CA LEU A 230 -14.17 15.97 11.44
C LEU A 230 -15.58 16.07 10.82
N ALA A 231 -15.73 16.74 9.67
CA ALA A 231 -17.02 16.92 9.00
C ALA A 231 -17.40 15.75 8.07
N ASN A 232 -16.40 15.03 7.55
CA ASN A 232 -16.58 13.87 6.65
C ASN A 232 -15.53 12.81 6.97
N GLN A 233 -15.93 11.53 7.00
CA GLN A 233 -15.02 10.38 7.20
C GLN A 233 -13.71 10.58 6.43
N PHE A 234 -12.59 10.40 7.14
CA PHE A 234 -11.25 10.57 6.59
C PHE A 234 -10.47 9.28 6.79
N SER A 235 -10.54 8.42 5.76
CA SER A 235 -9.90 7.11 5.72
C SER A 235 -9.06 7.03 4.43
N PRO A 236 -7.98 7.82 4.34
CA PRO A 236 -7.22 7.97 3.11
C PRO A 236 -6.59 6.64 2.69
N HIS A 237 -6.83 6.26 1.44
CA HIS A 237 -6.40 5.00 0.81
C HIS A 237 -5.54 5.35 -0.41
N GLY A 238 -6.14 5.62 -1.57
CA GLY A 238 -5.41 6.07 -2.76
C GLY A 238 -4.64 7.37 -2.54
N LEU A 239 -3.48 7.50 -3.19
CA LEU A 239 -2.57 8.65 -3.08
C LEU A 239 -1.94 8.99 -4.43
N SER A 240 -1.96 10.27 -4.80
CA SER A 240 -1.22 10.78 -5.95
C SER A 240 -0.71 12.20 -5.69
N ILE A 241 0.51 12.50 -6.15
CA ILE A 241 1.18 13.79 -5.91
C ILE A 241 1.69 14.35 -7.24
N ASP A 242 1.35 15.61 -7.51
CA ASP A 242 1.97 16.40 -8.57
C ASP A 242 2.88 17.42 -7.90
N PHE A 243 4.17 17.08 -7.86
CA PHE A 243 5.21 17.86 -7.20
C PHE A 243 5.44 19.21 -7.90
N ASP A 244 5.34 19.25 -9.24
CA ASP A 244 5.54 20.46 -10.04
C ASP A 244 4.37 21.46 -9.86
N LYS A 245 3.16 20.94 -9.64
CA LYS A 245 1.96 21.75 -9.38
C LYS A 245 1.62 21.94 -7.90
N ASN A 246 2.46 21.40 -7.00
CA ASN A 246 2.33 21.54 -5.55
C ASN A 246 0.98 21.04 -4.99
N ILE A 247 0.45 19.92 -5.50
CA ILE A 247 -0.81 19.33 -5.04
C ILE A 247 -0.69 17.84 -4.69
N ILE A 248 -1.52 17.42 -3.72
CA ILE A 248 -1.76 16.01 -3.39
C ILE A 248 -3.25 15.73 -3.60
N LEU A 249 -3.57 14.54 -4.09
CA LEU A 249 -4.90 13.94 -4.00
C LEU A 249 -4.82 12.70 -3.10
N THR A 250 -5.76 12.57 -2.18
CA THR A 250 -6.05 11.32 -1.47
C THR A 250 -7.51 10.94 -1.65
N SER A 251 -7.84 9.66 -1.81
CA SER A 251 -9.21 9.16 -1.81
C SER A 251 -9.56 8.48 -0.49
N ASP A 252 -10.82 8.56 -0.06
CA ASP A 252 -11.28 7.93 1.16
C ASP A 252 -12.06 6.64 0.86
N PHE A 253 -11.62 5.52 1.43
CA PHE A 253 -12.17 4.20 1.13
C PHE A 253 -13.10 3.66 2.22
N VAL A 254 -12.55 3.06 3.28
CA VAL A 254 -13.32 2.45 4.37
C VAL A 254 -12.68 2.70 5.72
N VAL A 255 -13.48 2.77 6.80
CA VAL A 255 -12.93 2.74 8.16
C VAL A 255 -12.43 1.32 8.44
N PRO A 256 -11.12 1.08 8.66
CA PRO A 256 -10.60 -0.28 8.66
C PRO A 256 -11.21 -1.20 9.73
N LEU A 257 -11.42 -0.70 10.96
CA LEU A 257 -12.03 -1.49 12.03
C LEU A 257 -13.46 -1.94 11.70
N SER A 258 -14.18 -1.21 10.83
CA SER A 258 -15.53 -1.60 10.40
C SER A 258 -15.55 -2.85 9.50
N THR A 259 -14.39 -3.26 8.97
CA THR A 259 -14.21 -4.52 8.25
C THR A 259 -14.06 -5.73 9.17
N LEU A 260 -13.86 -5.52 10.48
CA LEU A 260 -13.68 -6.59 11.46
C LEU A 260 -14.96 -6.86 12.26
N LYS A 261 -15.14 -8.10 12.70
CA LYS A 261 -16.21 -8.48 13.63
C LYS A 261 -15.97 -7.81 15.00
N PRO A 262 -17.02 -7.40 15.73
CA PRO A 262 -18.44 -7.66 15.48
C PRO A 262 -19.16 -6.54 14.70
N SER A 263 -18.48 -5.84 13.78
CA SER A 263 -19.13 -4.81 12.95
C SER A 263 -20.34 -5.36 12.20
N LEU A 264 -21.39 -4.53 12.10
CA LEU A 264 -22.64 -4.85 11.39
C LEU A 264 -22.57 -4.50 9.89
N GLY A 265 -21.50 -3.83 9.45
CA GLY A 265 -21.31 -3.43 8.06
C GLY A 265 -20.05 -2.58 7.88
N ILE A 266 -19.52 -2.58 6.65
CA ILE A 266 -18.31 -1.81 6.32
C ILE A 266 -18.70 -0.33 6.12
N GLN A 267 -18.08 0.56 6.88
CA GLN A 267 -18.26 2.00 6.78
C GLN A 267 -17.42 2.52 5.61
N LYS A 268 -18.10 2.92 4.53
CA LYS A 268 -17.53 3.34 3.25
C LYS A 268 -17.64 4.86 3.09
N ALA A 269 -16.56 5.51 2.64
CA ALA A 269 -16.56 6.92 2.28
C ALA A 269 -16.81 7.13 0.78
N ASP A 270 -17.26 8.33 0.40
CA ASP A 270 -17.57 8.71 -0.98
C ASP A 270 -16.80 9.98 -1.42
N THR A 271 -15.65 10.23 -0.79
CA THR A 271 -14.91 11.50 -0.90
C THR A 271 -13.43 11.33 -1.28
N LEU A 272 -12.86 12.43 -1.74
CA LEU A 272 -11.43 12.66 -1.90
C LEU A 272 -11.05 13.96 -1.18
N ARG A 273 -9.76 14.15 -0.87
CA ARG A 273 -9.19 15.42 -0.41
C ARG A 273 -8.15 15.91 -1.42
N LEU A 274 -8.30 17.18 -1.81
CA LEU A 274 -7.28 17.93 -2.54
C LEU A 274 -6.47 18.73 -1.53
N TRP A 275 -5.14 18.65 -1.60
CA TRP A 275 -4.23 19.30 -0.65
C TRP A 275 -3.24 20.22 -1.35
N ASN A 276 -2.74 21.20 -0.59
CA ASN A 276 -1.53 21.93 -0.92
C ASN A 276 -0.31 21.17 -0.39
N LEU A 277 0.58 20.72 -1.28
CA LEU A 277 1.76 19.91 -0.90
C LEU A 277 2.71 20.65 0.03
N ALA A 278 3.05 21.91 -0.26
CA ALA A 278 3.98 22.71 0.54
C ALA A 278 3.53 22.87 2.00
N THR A 279 2.24 23.13 2.24
CA THR A 279 1.70 23.33 3.60
C THR A 279 1.19 22.05 4.25
N ARG A 280 0.94 20.99 3.47
CA ARG A 280 0.23 19.75 3.87
C ARG A 280 -1.17 20.02 4.46
N SER A 281 -1.84 21.04 3.93
CA SER A 281 -3.21 21.44 4.28
C SER A 281 -4.22 21.03 3.21
N ILE A 282 -5.43 20.66 3.64
CA ILE A 282 -6.57 20.36 2.75
C ILE A 282 -7.09 21.67 2.15
N ILE A 283 -7.12 21.73 0.82
CA ILE A 283 -7.75 22.80 0.03
C ILE A 283 -9.26 22.56 -0.06
N SER A 284 -9.67 21.32 -0.40
CA SER A 284 -11.08 20.99 -0.56
C SER A 284 -11.37 19.49 -0.42
N THR A 285 -12.63 19.19 -0.08
CA THR A 285 -13.23 17.86 -0.21
C THR A 285 -13.89 17.74 -1.58
N ILE A 286 -13.77 16.58 -2.23
CA ILE A 286 -14.43 16.27 -3.50
C ILE A 286 -15.29 15.02 -3.31
N THR A 287 -16.61 15.16 -3.39
CA THR A 287 -17.56 14.03 -3.24
C THR A 287 -17.90 13.42 -4.60
N ILE A 288 -17.91 12.10 -4.69
CA ILE A 288 -18.50 11.31 -5.77
C ILE A 288 -19.84 10.76 -5.25
N PRO A 289 -21.00 11.30 -5.67
CA PRO A 289 -22.29 10.96 -5.07
C PRO A 289 -22.59 9.46 -5.08
N GLY A 290 -22.72 8.85 -3.89
CA GLY A 290 -23.00 7.42 -3.76
C GLY A 290 -21.81 6.50 -4.06
N GLY A 291 -20.58 7.02 -4.09
CA GLY A 291 -19.39 6.27 -4.51
C GLY A 291 -19.08 5.00 -3.69
N GLY A 292 -19.43 4.99 -2.40
CA GLY A 292 -19.43 3.79 -1.55
C GLY A 292 -18.09 3.06 -1.47
N GLY A 293 -17.03 3.84 -1.28
CA GLY A 293 -15.62 3.45 -1.25
C GLY A 293 -14.89 4.04 -2.46
N ILE A 294 -14.17 5.15 -2.28
CA ILE A 294 -13.28 5.68 -3.31
C ILE A 294 -11.89 5.11 -3.07
N GLN A 295 -11.56 4.04 -3.78
CA GLN A 295 -10.38 3.26 -3.44
C GLN A 295 -9.09 3.92 -3.94
N ASP A 296 -8.98 4.09 -5.26
CA ASP A 296 -7.76 4.56 -5.91
C ASP A 296 -7.94 6.01 -6.41
N VAL A 297 -6.85 6.79 -6.43
CA VAL A 297 -6.79 8.09 -7.09
C VAL A 297 -5.40 8.34 -7.65
N LYS A 298 -5.29 8.59 -8.97
CA LYS A 298 -4.01 8.70 -9.69
C LYS A 298 -4.03 9.76 -10.78
N PHE A 299 -3.05 10.66 -10.78
CA PHE A 299 -2.82 11.60 -11.88
C PHE A 299 -2.55 10.86 -13.20
N ILE A 300 -3.18 11.31 -14.28
CA ILE A 300 -2.96 10.74 -15.62
C ILE A 300 -1.58 11.19 -16.11
N PRO A 301 -0.63 10.26 -16.38
CA PRO A 301 0.72 10.63 -16.82
C PRO A 301 0.72 11.56 -18.05
N GLY A 302 1.48 12.65 -17.98
CA GLY A 302 1.59 13.63 -19.05
C GLY A 302 0.38 14.57 -19.22
N ASN A 303 -0.65 14.48 -18.37
CA ASN A 303 -1.80 15.38 -18.44
C ASN A 303 -1.45 16.80 -17.95
N LYS A 304 -1.44 17.77 -18.87
CA LYS A 304 -1.04 19.17 -18.62
C LYS A 304 -1.84 19.91 -17.54
N ASP A 305 -3.06 19.45 -17.24
CA ASP A 305 -4.00 20.07 -16.30
C ASP A 305 -4.07 19.30 -14.97
N SER A 306 -3.16 18.32 -14.78
CA SER A 306 -3.11 17.40 -13.63
C SER A 306 -4.44 16.71 -13.38
N ALA A 307 -5.16 16.34 -14.44
CA ALA A 307 -6.36 15.53 -14.28
C ALA A 307 -5.99 14.16 -13.70
N ALA A 308 -6.77 13.69 -12.73
CA ALA A 308 -6.61 12.38 -12.12
C ALA A 308 -7.82 11.49 -12.40
N ILE A 309 -7.62 10.18 -12.27
CA ILE A 309 -8.69 9.19 -12.24
C ILE A 309 -8.95 8.78 -10.79
N ALA A 310 -10.20 8.53 -10.44
CA ALA A 310 -10.62 7.92 -9.18
C ALA A 310 -11.58 6.75 -9.42
N THR A 311 -11.53 5.72 -8.56
CA THR A 311 -12.40 4.52 -8.66
C THR A 311 -13.45 4.48 -7.55
N ALA A 312 -14.73 4.37 -7.93
CA ALA A 312 -15.85 4.26 -7.01
C ALA A 312 -16.40 2.82 -7.01
N VAL A 313 -16.11 2.04 -5.97
CA VAL A 313 -16.28 0.58 -6.00
C VAL A 313 -17.75 0.13 -5.91
N GLU A 314 -18.60 0.85 -5.18
CA GLU A 314 -20.03 0.53 -5.08
C GLU A 314 -20.70 0.74 -6.44
N LEU A 315 -20.37 1.86 -7.09
CA LEU A 315 -20.92 2.24 -8.39
C LEU A 315 -20.34 1.45 -9.57
N GLY A 316 -19.17 0.81 -9.41
CA GLY A 316 -18.43 0.19 -10.50
C GLY A 316 -17.98 1.21 -11.55
N GLN A 317 -17.54 2.39 -11.11
CA GLN A 317 -17.33 3.55 -11.99
C GLN A 317 -15.93 4.15 -11.87
N VAL A 318 -15.49 4.72 -13.00
CA VAL A 318 -14.27 5.49 -13.16
C VAL A 318 -14.66 6.96 -13.28
N TRP A 319 -14.11 7.80 -12.42
CA TRP A 319 -14.36 9.24 -12.38
C TRP A 319 -13.10 10.00 -12.75
N ILE A 320 -13.23 11.13 -13.43
CA ILE A 320 -12.13 12.06 -13.71
C ILE A 320 -12.22 13.26 -12.76
N ILE A 321 -11.11 13.54 -12.09
CA ILE A 321 -10.93 14.60 -11.12
C ILE A 321 -10.11 15.72 -11.77
N TYR A 322 -10.57 16.95 -11.64
CA TYR A 322 -9.87 18.14 -12.14
C TYR A 322 -9.49 19.06 -10.96
N PRO A 323 -8.24 19.01 -10.47
CA PRO A 323 -7.82 19.76 -9.27
C PRO A 323 -7.94 21.27 -9.40
N PHE A 324 -7.82 21.82 -10.61
CA PHE A 324 -7.78 23.27 -10.84
C PHE A 324 -9.09 23.86 -11.39
N LYS A 325 -10.07 23.02 -11.74
CA LYS A 325 -11.44 23.50 -11.99
C LYS A 325 -12.07 23.95 -10.67
N HIS A 326 -13.01 24.88 -10.75
CA HIS A 326 -13.76 25.37 -9.60
C HIS A 326 -15.25 25.05 -9.81
N ARG A 327 -15.94 24.74 -8.72
CA ARG A 327 -17.39 24.56 -8.68
C ARG A 327 -18.13 25.91 -8.73
N ALA A 328 -19.45 25.86 -8.88
CA ALA A 328 -20.31 27.05 -8.93
C ALA A 328 -20.31 27.90 -7.63
N ASP A 329 -19.96 27.30 -6.49
CA ASP A 329 -19.79 27.96 -5.19
C ASP A 329 -18.39 28.58 -5.01
N GLY A 330 -17.49 28.43 -5.99
CA GLY A 330 -16.09 28.84 -5.92
C GLY A 330 -15.15 27.82 -5.26
N THR A 331 -15.64 26.65 -4.81
CA THR A 331 -14.78 25.64 -4.19
C THR A 331 -13.95 24.90 -5.24
N GLN A 332 -12.62 24.90 -5.07
CA GLN A 332 -11.66 24.25 -5.97
C GLN A 332 -11.84 22.71 -6.02
N GLY A 333 -11.52 22.12 -7.17
CA GLY A 333 -11.63 20.68 -7.46
C GLY A 333 -13.01 20.30 -8.00
N THR A 334 -13.08 19.57 -9.12
CA THR A 334 -14.34 18.96 -9.59
C THR A 334 -14.15 17.48 -9.92
N ALA A 335 -15.25 16.72 -9.89
CA ALA A 335 -15.31 15.33 -10.33
C ALA A 335 -16.41 15.19 -11.40
N GLU A 336 -16.13 14.43 -12.45
CA GLU A 336 -17.05 14.12 -13.56
C GLU A 336 -17.00 12.60 -13.81
N LEU A 337 -18.13 11.96 -14.12
CA LEU A 337 -18.13 10.54 -14.49
C LEU A 337 -17.39 10.37 -15.81
N LEU A 338 -16.34 9.54 -15.81
CA LEU A 338 -15.56 9.24 -17.03
C LEU A 338 -16.09 7.97 -17.72
N PHE A 339 -16.37 6.92 -16.96
CA PHE A 339 -16.80 5.62 -17.51
C PHE A 339 -17.56 4.77 -16.47
N ASP A 340 -18.63 4.09 -16.89
CA ASP A 340 -19.30 3.03 -16.11
C ASP A 340 -18.83 1.66 -16.60
N LEU A 341 -18.20 0.87 -15.72
CA LEU A 341 -17.61 -0.43 -16.07
C LEU A 341 -18.67 -1.55 -16.17
N GLY A 342 -19.95 -1.22 -15.95
CA GLY A 342 -21.08 -2.12 -16.08
C GLY A 342 -21.32 -3.01 -14.85
N PRO A 343 -22.37 -3.85 -14.88
CA PRO A 343 -22.88 -4.56 -13.70
C PRO A 343 -21.85 -5.43 -12.97
N ARG A 344 -20.90 -6.07 -13.67
CA ARG A 344 -19.85 -6.90 -13.04
C ARG A 344 -18.86 -6.12 -12.17
N ALA A 345 -18.77 -4.80 -12.33
CA ALA A 345 -17.90 -3.96 -11.50
C ALA A 345 -18.64 -3.34 -10.29
N LYS A 346 -19.97 -3.46 -10.20
CA LYS A 346 -20.75 -2.82 -9.13
C LYS A 346 -20.66 -3.63 -7.85
N GLY A 347 -20.39 -2.95 -6.73
CA GLY A 347 -20.24 -3.59 -5.42
C GLY A 347 -19.06 -4.58 -5.33
N VAL A 348 -18.07 -4.51 -6.22
CA VAL A 348 -16.84 -5.29 -6.04
C VAL A 348 -16.11 -4.83 -4.79
N VAL A 349 -15.39 -5.74 -4.14
CA VAL A 349 -14.65 -5.39 -2.91
C VAL A 349 -13.55 -4.37 -3.18
N ALA A 350 -12.93 -4.42 -4.36
CA ALA A 350 -11.86 -3.50 -4.75
C ALA A 350 -11.76 -3.26 -6.26
N ILE A 351 -11.39 -2.03 -6.64
CA ILE A 351 -10.95 -1.57 -7.95
C ILE A 351 -9.62 -0.79 -7.81
N TYR A 352 -8.49 -1.45 -8.08
CA TYR A 352 -7.16 -0.82 -8.11
C TYR A 352 -6.70 -0.61 -9.56
N THR A 353 -5.88 0.42 -9.82
CA THR A 353 -5.53 0.82 -11.20
C THR A 353 -4.03 0.94 -11.47
N ASP A 354 -3.66 0.85 -12.75
CA ASP A 354 -2.36 1.30 -13.23
C ASP A 354 -2.40 1.89 -14.65
N PHE A 355 -1.41 2.70 -15.01
CA PHE A 355 -1.32 3.40 -16.28
C PHE A 355 -0.14 2.92 -17.14
N SER A 356 -0.31 3.00 -18.46
CA SER A 356 0.85 3.14 -19.34
C SER A 356 1.54 4.51 -19.12
N ALA A 357 2.86 4.57 -19.24
CA ALA A 357 3.68 5.75 -18.93
C ALA A 357 3.34 7.02 -19.74
N ASN A 358 2.59 6.89 -20.84
CA ASN A 358 2.05 7.99 -21.65
C ASN A 358 0.61 8.39 -21.29
N GLY A 359 0.04 7.83 -20.22
CA GLY A 359 -1.31 8.09 -19.73
C GLY A 359 -2.45 7.60 -20.62
N ARG A 360 -2.15 6.87 -21.71
CA ARG A 360 -3.16 6.43 -22.67
C ARG A 360 -3.97 5.24 -22.19
N PHE A 361 -3.35 4.20 -21.66
CA PHE A 361 -4.04 2.98 -21.23
C PHE A 361 -4.18 2.97 -19.72
N LEU A 362 -5.40 2.76 -19.24
CA LEU A 362 -5.73 2.55 -17.85
C LEU A 362 -6.16 1.09 -17.66
N TYR A 363 -5.41 0.37 -16.84
CA TYR A 363 -5.69 -0.99 -16.40
C TYR A 363 -6.40 -0.94 -15.06
N LEU A 364 -7.47 -1.72 -14.87
CA LEU A 364 -8.25 -1.75 -13.63
C LEU A 364 -8.50 -3.19 -13.19
N SER A 365 -8.06 -3.58 -12.00
CA SER A 365 -8.43 -4.86 -11.40
C SER A 365 -9.85 -4.76 -10.85
N LEU A 366 -10.66 -5.81 -11.00
CA LEU A 366 -12.01 -5.91 -10.47
C LEU A 366 -12.05 -7.13 -9.55
N THR A 367 -11.65 -6.94 -8.29
CA THR A 367 -11.13 -8.04 -7.44
C THR A 367 -12.08 -9.22 -7.30
N THR A 368 -13.34 -8.99 -6.90
CA THR A 368 -14.34 -10.07 -6.78
C THR A 368 -15.05 -10.41 -8.08
N ALA A 369 -14.82 -9.66 -9.16
CA ALA A 369 -15.31 -9.99 -10.50
C ALA A 369 -14.36 -10.90 -11.28
N ASN A 370 -13.14 -11.13 -10.75
CA ASN A 370 -12.08 -11.95 -11.34
C ASN A 370 -11.69 -11.49 -12.75
N HIS A 371 -11.41 -10.19 -12.88
CA HIS A 371 -11.27 -9.53 -14.18
C HIS A 371 -10.33 -8.32 -14.11
N ILE A 372 -9.57 -8.08 -15.18
CA ILE A 372 -8.80 -6.87 -15.44
C ILE A 372 -9.43 -6.16 -16.64
N ALA A 373 -10.01 -4.99 -16.39
CA ALA A 373 -10.55 -4.12 -17.43
C ALA A 373 -9.47 -3.19 -17.99
N VAL A 374 -9.63 -2.74 -19.24
CA VAL A 374 -8.70 -1.83 -19.90
C VAL A 374 -9.45 -0.73 -20.65
N LEU A 375 -9.12 0.53 -20.37
CA LEU A 375 -9.64 1.69 -21.08
C LEU A 375 -8.53 2.38 -21.89
N ASP A 376 -8.77 2.66 -23.17
CA ASP A 376 -8.02 3.62 -23.98
C ASP A 376 -8.58 5.02 -23.75
N LEU A 377 -7.77 5.86 -23.11
CA LEU A 377 -8.05 7.24 -22.71
C LEU A 377 -7.52 8.28 -23.71
N LYS A 378 -7.16 7.86 -24.93
CA LYS A 378 -6.72 8.78 -26.01
C LYS A 378 -7.66 9.98 -26.22
N ASP A 379 -8.96 9.79 -26.01
CA ASP A 379 -9.93 10.87 -25.87
C ASP A 379 -10.66 10.73 -24.53
N LEU A 380 -10.34 11.60 -23.57
CA LEU A 380 -10.99 11.63 -22.24
C LEU A 380 -12.48 11.98 -22.29
N LYS A 381 -13.01 12.48 -23.43
CA LYS A 381 -14.46 12.68 -23.61
C LYS A 381 -15.17 11.41 -24.10
N LYS A 382 -14.42 10.44 -24.60
CA LYS A 382 -14.95 9.18 -25.14
C LYS A 382 -13.95 8.03 -24.93
N PRO A 383 -13.71 7.60 -23.68
CA PRO A 383 -12.90 6.41 -23.40
C PRO A 383 -13.44 5.18 -24.12
N VAL A 384 -12.54 4.31 -24.58
CA VAL A 384 -12.90 3.06 -25.26
C VAL A 384 -12.43 1.88 -24.41
N ARG A 385 -13.37 1.01 -24.01
CA ARG A 385 -13.04 -0.25 -23.34
C ARG A 385 -12.49 -1.26 -24.35
N LEU A 386 -11.38 -1.92 -24.00
CA LEU A 386 -10.68 -2.86 -24.88
C LEU A 386 -10.89 -4.34 -24.52
N ASP A 387 -11.29 -4.63 -23.29
CA ASP A 387 -11.64 -5.97 -22.80
C ASP A 387 -13.13 -6.29 -23.00
N ASN A 388 -13.47 -7.58 -23.02
CA ASN A 388 -14.87 -8.01 -22.98
C ASN A 388 -15.32 -8.21 -21.52
N PRO A 389 -16.25 -7.40 -20.97
CA PRO A 389 -16.73 -7.55 -19.60
C PRO A 389 -17.30 -8.93 -19.27
N ASN A 390 -17.75 -9.69 -20.27
CA ASN A 390 -18.40 -10.99 -20.07
C ASN A 390 -17.45 -12.18 -20.29
N GLU A 391 -16.17 -11.95 -20.62
CA GLU A 391 -15.21 -13.04 -20.69
C GLU A 391 -14.85 -13.57 -19.29
N GLN A 392 -14.25 -14.76 -19.26
CA GLN A 392 -13.64 -15.32 -18.07
C GLN A 392 -12.13 -15.25 -18.23
N GLN A 393 -11.49 -14.33 -17.51
CA GLN A 393 -10.04 -14.23 -17.47
C GLN A 393 -9.46 -15.27 -16.49
N PRO A 394 -8.20 -15.73 -16.68
CA PRO A 394 -7.60 -16.80 -15.89
C PRO A 394 -7.01 -16.29 -14.56
N VAL A 395 -7.69 -15.37 -13.88
CA VAL A 395 -7.27 -14.71 -12.63
C VAL A 395 -8.33 -14.91 -11.54
N ILE A 396 -7.92 -14.99 -10.27
CA ILE A 396 -8.85 -15.00 -9.12
C ILE A 396 -8.37 -14.02 -8.06
N GLY A 397 -9.26 -13.14 -7.59
CA GLY A 397 -8.95 -12.19 -6.52
C GLY A 397 -7.94 -11.11 -6.91
N VAL A 398 -7.86 -10.78 -8.21
CA VAL A 398 -6.84 -9.86 -8.74
C VAL A 398 -6.92 -8.47 -8.11
N HIS A 399 -5.79 -7.92 -7.67
CA HIS A 399 -5.75 -6.65 -6.97
C HIS A 399 -4.62 -5.73 -7.46
N SER A 400 -3.40 -5.87 -6.93
CA SER A 400 -2.26 -5.03 -7.32
C SER A 400 -1.98 -5.18 -8.81
N LEU A 401 -1.85 -4.04 -9.49
CA LEU A 401 -1.45 -3.93 -10.89
C LEU A 401 -0.16 -3.11 -10.99
N ARG A 402 0.82 -3.62 -11.75
CA ARG A 402 2.07 -2.93 -12.11
C ARG A 402 2.49 -3.15 -13.57
N VAL A 403 2.40 -2.11 -14.38
CA VAL A 403 2.96 -2.05 -15.75
C VAL A 403 4.49 -2.02 -15.66
N THR A 404 5.16 -2.86 -16.44
CA THR A 404 6.63 -2.95 -16.41
C THR A 404 7.30 -1.69 -16.96
N PRO A 405 8.55 -1.36 -16.56
CA PRO A 405 9.23 -0.15 -17.03
C PRO A 405 9.37 -0.08 -18.57
N ASP A 406 9.50 -1.23 -19.23
CA ASP A 406 9.58 -1.36 -20.69
C ASP A 406 8.21 -1.36 -21.39
N GLN A 407 7.11 -1.24 -20.64
CA GLN A 407 5.73 -1.10 -21.10
C GLN A 407 5.17 -2.31 -21.87
N LYS A 408 5.85 -3.48 -21.79
CA LYS A 408 5.44 -4.70 -22.49
C LYS A 408 4.55 -5.63 -21.68
N ASN A 409 4.56 -5.50 -20.36
CA ASN A 409 3.88 -6.44 -19.49
C ASN A 409 3.12 -5.73 -18.37
N LEU A 410 2.05 -6.39 -17.91
CA LEU A 410 1.30 -6.05 -16.72
C LEU A 410 1.50 -7.16 -15.70
N VAL A 411 2.05 -6.82 -14.54
CA VAL A 411 2.16 -7.72 -13.39
C VAL A 411 0.90 -7.52 -12.54
N ALA A 412 0.10 -8.58 -12.42
CA ALA A 412 -1.16 -8.56 -11.71
C ALA A 412 -1.16 -9.63 -10.60
N LEU A 413 -1.50 -9.27 -9.37
CA LEU A 413 -1.42 -10.18 -8.23
C LEU A 413 -2.80 -10.72 -7.86
N GLY A 414 -2.95 -12.05 -7.86
CA GLY A 414 -4.18 -12.79 -7.56
C GLY A 414 -4.48 -12.93 -6.06
N TYR A 415 -4.31 -11.84 -5.30
CA TYR A 415 -4.62 -11.76 -3.88
C TYR A 415 -5.01 -10.32 -3.50
N PHE A 416 -6.15 -10.17 -2.80
CA PHE A 416 -6.48 -8.96 -2.05
C PHE A 416 -6.31 -9.21 -0.54
N VAL A 417 -7.40 -9.51 0.18
CA VAL A 417 -7.37 -9.63 1.64
C VAL A 417 -8.22 -10.80 2.11
N GLN A 418 -7.67 -11.56 3.06
CA GLN A 418 -8.37 -12.61 3.79
C GLN A 418 -8.15 -12.44 5.28
N GLN A 419 -9.10 -11.77 5.92
CA GLN A 419 -9.08 -11.48 7.34
C GLN A 419 -9.37 -12.73 8.21
N GLY A 420 -9.84 -13.82 7.59
CA GLY A 420 -10.22 -15.05 8.27
C GLY A 420 -11.41 -14.85 9.19
N ASP A 421 -11.41 -15.58 10.31
CA ASP A 421 -12.54 -15.62 11.25
C ASP A 421 -12.84 -14.29 11.95
N ILE A 422 -11.86 -13.38 12.04
CA ILE A 422 -12.04 -12.07 12.68
C ILE A 422 -12.68 -11.02 11.76
N GLY A 423 -12.79 -11.26 10.46
CA GLY A 423 -13.17 -10.25 9.49
C GLY A 423 -14.47 -10.49 8.75
N LEU A 424 -14.88 -9.45 8.02
CA LEU A 424 -15.98 -9.43 7.07
C LEU A 424 -15.48 -9.53 5.62
N ILE A 425 -14.20 -9.22 5.36
CA ILE A 425 -13.58 -9.32 4.03
C ILE A 425 -12.74 -10.60 3.95
N ASN A 426 -13.19 -11.52 3.09
CA ASN A 426 -12.49 -12.76 2.75
C ASN A 426 -12.62 -13.04 1.25
N THR A 427 -11.76 -12.41 0.44
CA THR A 427 -11.81 -12.59 -1.02
C THR A 427 -11.20 -13.93 -1.44
N PRO A 428 -11.85 -14.69 -2.35
CA PRO A 428 -11.18 -15.77 -3.07
C PRO A 428 -9.91 -15.26 -3.76
N ALA A 429 -8.90 -16.12 -3.88
CA ALA A 429 -7.57 -15.78 -4.40
C ALA A 429 -6.94 -17.02 -5.05
N ASP A 430 -6.12 -16.83 -6.09
CA ASP A 430 -5.25 -17.89 -6.62
C ASP A 430 -3.80 -17.80 -6.12
N TYR A 431 -3.44 -16.69 -5.46
CA TYR A 431 -2.11 -16.37 -4.95
C TYR A 431 -0.99 -16.47 -6.00
N LYS A 432 -1.32 -16.19 -7.27
CA LYS A 432 -0.32 -16.14 -8.34
C LYS A 432 0.12 -14.71 -8.59
N VAL A 433 1.39 -14.58 -8.96
CA VAL A 433 1.83 -13.45 -9.80
C VAL A 433 1.42 -13.80 -11.22
N HIS A 434 0.52 -13.03 -11.84
CA HIS A 434 0.21 -13.12 -13.26
C HIS A 434 1.10 -12.14 -14.00
N TYR A 435 1.86 -12.63 -14.99
CA TYR A 435 2.71 -11.82 -15.85
C TYR A 435 2.10 -11.81 -17.24
N VAL A 436 1.36 -10.74 -17.52
CA VAL A 436 0.44 -10.62 -18.66
C VAL A 436 1.12 -9.78 -19.75
N ASP A 437 1.01 -10.16 -21.02
CA ASP A 437 1.53 -9.36 -22.12
C ASP A 437 0.57 -8.20 -22.44
N ILE A 438 1.13 -7.01 -22.64
CA ILE A 438 0.42 -5.83 -23.16
C ILE A 438 0.62 -5.82 -24.68
N LEU A 439 -0.47 -5.96 -25.41
CA LEU A 439 -0.47 -5.91 -26.88
C LEU A 439 -0.33 -4.46 -27.38
N PRO A 440 0.09 -4.21 -28.64
CA PRO A 440 0.35 -2.85 -29.16
C PRO A 440 -0.85 -1.87 -29.14
N ASN A 441 -2.07 -2.40 -29.03
CA ASN A 441 -3.32 -1.66 -28.89
C ASN A 441 -3.72 -1.40 -27.42
N GLY A 442 -2.94 -1.89 -26.45
CA GLY A 442 -3.19 -1.79 -25.01
C GLY A 442 -3.92 -2.98 -24.38
N SER A 443 -4.56 -3.87 -25.17
CA SER A 443 -5.27 -5.03 -24.63
C SER A 443 -4.33 -6.12 -24.10
N LEU A 444 -4.85 -7.03 -23.29
CA LEU A 444 -4.05 -8.00 -22.53
C LEU A 444 -4.02 -9.40 -23.17
N SER A 445 -2.92 -10.12 -22.97
CA SER A 445 -2.80 -11.55 -23.29
C SER A 445 -2.18 -12.31 -22.12
N PHE A 446 -2.94 -13.24 -21.54
CA PHE A 446 -2.55 -13.99 -20.34
C PHE A 446 -1.77 -15.26 -20.75
N ASN A 447 -0.51 -15.38 -20.32
CA ASN A 447 0.34 -16.52 -20.69
C ASN A 447 1.23 -17.10 -19.57
N ARG A 448 1.59 -16.32 -18.54
CA ARG A 448 2.63 -16.69 -17.56
C ARG A 448 2.22 -16.40 -16.13
N THR A 449 2.57 -17.29 -15.21
CA THR A 449 2.28 -17.13 -13.77
C THR A 449 3.37 -17.68 -12.86
N ILE A 450 3.56 -17.11 -11.67
CA ILE A 450 4.41 -17.64 -10.58
C ILE A 450 3.50 -18.09 -9.41
N PRO A 451 3.51 -19.37 -9.00
CA PRO A 451 2.52 -19.91 -8.05
C PRO A 451 3.01 -19.84 -6.58
N PHE A 452 2.84 -18.70 -5.91
CA PHE A 452 3.40 -18.49 -4.56
C PHE A 452 2.86 -19.48 -3.51
N GLN A 453 1.65 -20.04 -3.69
CA GLN A 453 1.14 -21.03 -2.75
C GLN A 453 1.93 -22.35 -2.77
N THR A 454 2.44 -22.80 -3.92
CA THR A 454 3.27 -24.02 -4.00
C THR A 454 4.74 -23.73 -3.71
N GLU A 455 5.28 -22.61 -4.21
CA GLU A 455 6.66 -22.18 -3.96
C GLU A 455 6.97 -22.08 -2.46
N PHE A 456 6.02 -21.54 -1.69
CA PHE A 456 6.16 -21.32 -0.25
C PHE A 456 5.32 -22.30 0.57
N ALA A 457 5.04 -23.51 0.08
CA ALA A 457 4.25 -24.51 0.81
C ALA A 457 4.80 -24.82 2.23
N ASN A 458 6.13 -24.70 2.42
CA ASN A 458 6.81 -24.89 3.71
C ASN A 458 6.43 -23.88 4.83
N ARG A 459 5.72 -22.79 4.49
CA ARG A 459 5.16 -21.80 5.42
C ARG A 459 3.63 -21.63 5.27
N GLY A 460 2.97 -22.65 4.70
CA GLY A 460 1.53 -22.66 4.41
C GLY A 460 1.15 -22.02 3.06
N GLY A 461 2.13 -21.71 2.21
CA GLY A 461 1.99 -20.92 0.99
C GLY A 461 2.45 -19.47 1.18
N GLY A 462 2.52 -18.73 0.07
CA GLY A 462 2.79 -17.29 0.06
C GLY A 462 1.61 -16.52 -0.51
N LYS A 463 1.36 -15.34 0.04
CA LYS A 463 0.28 -14.41 -0.32
C LYS A 463 0.90 -13.09 -0.81
N PRO A 464 1.31 -12.99 -2.09
CA PRO A 464 1.91 -11.77 -2.62
C PRO A 464 0.81 -10.73 -2.82
N HIS A 465 0.85 -9.63 -2.08
CA HIS A 465 -0.18 -8.59 -2.16
C HIS A 465 0.19 -7.49 -3.15
N PHE A 466 1.46 -7.07 -3.15
CA PHE A 466 1.93 -5.92 -3.91
C PHE A 466 3.33 -6.12 -4.48
N SER A 467 3.64 -5.46 -5.59
CA SER A 467 4.93 -5.58 -6.27
C SER A 467 5.59 -4.26 -6.68
N VAL A 468 6.91 -4.33 -6.83
CA VAL A 468 7.75 -3.35 -7.55
C VAL A 468 8.58 -4.13 -8.58
N ILE A 469 8.66 -3.60 -9.79
CA ILE A 469 9.36 -4.20 -10.93
C ILE A 469 10.52 -3.30 -11.33
N ALA A 470 11.72 -3.86 -11.38
CA ALA A 470 12.92 -3.21 -11.88
C ALA A 470 13.30 -3.72 -13.28
N ASP A 471 13.68 -2.79 -14.16
CA ASP A 471 14.38 -3.03 -15.42
C ASP A 471 15.82 -2.50 -15.27
N LEU A 472 16.72 -3.48 -15.12
CA LEU A 472 18.15 -3.39 -14.94
C LEU A 472 18.90 -3.63 -16.27
N THR A 473 18.24 -3.49 -17.43
CA THR A 473 18.90 -3.60 -18.75
C THR A 473 20.05 -2.60 -18.89
N ASP A 474 19.96 -1.43 -18.24
CA ASP A 474 21.10 -0.60 -17.87
C ASP A 474 21.28 -0.59 -16.34
N PRO A 475 22.20 -1.39 -15.77
CA PRO A 475 22.41 -1.45 -14.33
C PRO A 475 22.93 -0.14 -13.71
N LYS A 476 23.38 0.84 -14.51
CA LYS A 476 23.79 2.17 -14.01
C LYS A 476 22.62 3.13 -13.87
N ASN A 477 21.55 2.90 -14.62
CA ASN A 477 20.33 3.71 -14.63
C ASN A 477 19.10 2.79 -14.54
N PRO A 478 18.95 2.02 -13.45
CA PRO A 478 17.85 1.09 -13.30
C PRO A 478 16.52 1.84 -13.33
N LYS A 479 15.56 1.30 -14.08
CA LYS A 479 14.20 1.85 -14.16
C LYS A 479 13.28 1.03 -13.30
N PHE A 480 12.33 1.69 -12.64
CA PHE A 480 11.29 1.03 -11.87
C PHE A 480 9.92 1.38 -12.47
N ASN A 481 8.91 0.55 -12.21
CA ASN A 481 7.53 0.88 -12.60
C ASN A 481 7.16 2.25 -12.03
N SER A 482 6.50 3.09 -12.83
CA SER A 482 6.28 4.49 -12.47
C SER A 482 5.15 4.65 -11.46
N TYR A 483 5.49 5.17 -10.27
CA TYR A 483 4.68 6.11 -9.48
C TYR A 483 5.59 7.19 -8.91
#